data_AF-E4N7M8-F1
#
_entry.id   AF-E4N7M8-F1
#
_cell.length_a   1.000
_cell.length_b   1.000
_cell.length_c   1.000
_cell.angle_alpha   90.00
_cell.angle_beta   90.00
_cell.angle_gamma   90.00
#
_symmetry.space_group_name_H-M   'P 1'
#
loop_
_entity.id
_entity.type
_entity.pdbx_description
1 polymer ?
#
loop_
_entity_poly.entity_id
_entity_poly.type
_entity_poly.pdbx_seq_one_letter_code
_entity_poly.pdbx_strand_id
1 'polypeptide(L)'
;MTATDTPMNLTRAAHVGISVSDLDAVHRRMRDAGYDFLGDAYTFLPGEVTPDAALGTKVAYFNDPDGTNLEIIQPKGGFAN
;
A
#
# COMPACT_ATOMS: atom_id res chain seq x y z
N MET A 1 27.57 -7.97 9.17
CA MET A 1 26.80 -6.71 9.03
C MET A 1 26.54 -6.22 10.45
N THR A 2 27.14 -5.09 10.83
CA THR A 2 26.99 -4.55 12.18
C THR A 2 26.05 -3.36 12.08
N ALA A 3 24.89 -3.42 12.71
CA ALA A 3 23.99 -2.26 12.80
C ALA A 3 24.66 -1.20 13.69
N THR A 4 24.70 0.04 13.24
CA THR A 4 25.23 1.17 14.02
C THR A 4 24.12 1.79 14.87
N ASP A 5 24.41 2.19 16.10
CA ASP A 5 23.49 2.88 17.03
C ASP A 5 23.12 4.31 16.62
N THR A 6 23.32 4.67 15.34
CA THR A 6 22.91 5.98 14.82
C THR A 6 21.38 6.06 14.85
N PRO A 7 20.80 7.05 15.55
CA PRO A 7 19.35 7.18 15.63
C PRO A 7 18.76 7.46 14.24
N MET A 8 17.72 6.71 13.86
CA MET A 8 17.05 6.84 12.56
C MET A 8 16.27 8.15 12.38
N ASN A 9 16.04 8.90 13.47
CA ASN A 9 15.35 10.19 13.51
C ASN A 9 14.05 10.26 12.66
N LEU A 10 13.23 9.21 12.72
CA LEU A 10 11.95 9.14 12.03
C LEU A 10 10.96 10.11 12.69
N THR A 11 10.67 11.23 12.01
CA THR A 11 9.75 12.26 12.51
C THR A 11 8.34 12.16 11.89
N ARG A 12 8.14 11.28 10.92
CA ARG A 12 6.86 11.02 10.25
C ARG A 12 6.75 9.56 9.81
N ALA A 13 5.53 9.04 9.76
CA ALA A 13 5.25 7.76 9.13
C ALA A 13 5.56 7.82 7.63
N ALA A 14 6.00 6.71 7.05
CA ALA A 14 6.27 6.63 5.61
C ALA A 14 4.97 6.60 4.78
N HIS A 15 3.95 5.91 5.27
CA HIS A 15 2.58 5.92 4.75
C HIS A 15 1.60 5.35 5.79
N VAL A 16 0.30 5.43 5.50
CA VAL A 16 -0.77 4.72 6.23
C VAL A 16 -1.48 3.77 5.27
N GLY A 17 -1.55 2.49 5.64
CA GLY A 17 -2.25 1.45 4.88
C GLY A 17 -3.68 1.22 5.40
N ILE A 18 -4.64 1.15 4.48
CA ILE A 18 -6.06 0.93 4.75
C ILE A 18 -6.49 -0.35 4.05
N SER A 19 -6.81 -1.38 4.83
CA SER A 19 -7.30 -2.66 4.30
C SER A 19 -8.74 -2.53 3.79
N VAL A 20 -8.99 -3.03 2.59
CA VAL A 20 -10.30 -3.07 1.92
C VAL A 20 -10.60 -4.48 1.40
N SER A 21 -11.88 -4.82 1.34
CA SER A 21 -12.33 -6.13 0.84
C SER A 21 -12.30 -6.26 -0.68
N ASP A 22 -12.48 -5.14 -1.40
CA ASP A 22 -12.47 -5.06 -2.86
C ASP A 22 -11.75 -3.78 -3.31
N LEU A 23 -10.50 -3.92 -3.73
CA LEU A 23 -9.68 -2.79 -4.14
C LEU A 23 -10.16 -2.17 -5.46
N ASP A 24 -10.62 -2.98 -6.41
CA ASP A 24 -11.01 -2.45 -7.73
C ASP A 24 -12.24 -1.55 -7.59
N ALA A 25 -13.21 -1.95 -6.76
CA ALA A 25 -14.41 -1.18 -6.49
C ALA A 25 -14.10 0.14 -5.77
N VAL A 26 -13.22 0.10 -4.76
CA VAL A 26 -12.82 1.30 -3.99
C VAL A 26 -11.97 2.23 -4.85
N HIS A 27 -10.97 1.71 -5.57
CA HIS A 27 -10.12 2.49 -6.47
C HIS A 27 -10.95 3.22 -7.53
N ARG A 28 -11.90 2.53 -8.18
CA ARG A 28 -12.83 3.17 -9.14
C ARG A 28 -13.66 4.26 -8.49
N ARG A 29 -14.28 3.99 -7.34
CA ARG A 29 -15.08 4.99 -6.60
C ARG A 29 -14.26 6.23 -6.26
N MET A 30 -13.00 6.06 -5.87
CA MET A 30 -12.11 7.17 -5.53
C MET A 30 -11.69 7.97 -6.77
N ARG A 31 -11.36 7.30 -7.88
CA ARG A 31 -11.09 7.96 -9.17
C ARG A 31 -12.29 8.77 -9.63
N ASP A 32 -13.50 8.21 -9.56
CA ASP A 32 -14.74 8.89 -9.91
C ASP A 32 -15.02 10.11 -9.00
N ALA A 33 -14.52 10.10 -7.77
CA ALA A 33 -14.59 11.21 -6.83
C ALA A 33 -13.46 12.26 -7.01
N GLY A 34 -12.57 12.08 -7.98
CA GLY A 34 -11.51 13.03 -8.32
C GLY A 34 -10.19 12.83 -7.56
N TYR A 35 -9.95 11.67 -6.97
CA TYR A 35 -8.66 11.36 -6.35
C TYR A 35 -7.58 11.05 -7.39
N ASP A 36 -6.42 11.68 -7.23
CA ASP A 36 -5.23 11.40 -8.04
C ASP A 36 -4.38 10.32 -7.37
N PHE A 37 -4.30 9.15 -8.01
CA PHE A 37 -3.40 8.08 -7.59
C PHE A 37 -2.04 8.22 -8.27
N LEU A 38 -1.00 7.78 -7.58
CA LEU A 38 0.41 7.81 -8.01
C LEU A 38 0.71 6.80 -9.13
N GLY A 39 -0.27 5.98 -9.52
CA GLY A 39 -0.20 5.00 -10.58
C GLY A 39 -1.51 4.23 -10.70
N ASP A 40 -1.51 3.21 -11.56
CA ASP A 40 -2.59 2.24 -11.59
C ASP A 40 -2.54 1.30 -10.38
N ALA A 41 -3.69 0.70 -10.05
CA ALA A 41 -3.73 -0.36 -9.07
C ALA A 41 -2.82 -1.52 -9.48
N TYR A 42 -2.00 -2.01 -8.55
CA TYR A 42 -1.03 -3.06 -8.78
C TYR A 42 -1.46 -4.36 -8.11
N THR A 43 -1.17 -5.49 -8.73
CA THR A 43 -1.41 -6.83 -8.17
C THR A 43 -0.08 -7.58 -8.12
N PHE A 44 0.32 -8.05 -6.94
CA PHE A 44 1.59 -8.77 -6.78
C PHE A 44 1.61 -10.06 -7.61
N LEU A 45 2.65 -10.19 -8.43
CA LEU A 45 2.88 -11.32 -9.34
C LEU A 45 3.83 -12.36 -8.73
N PRO A 46 3.88 -13.59 -9.29
CA PRO A 46 4.85 -14.60 -8.88
C PRO A 46 6.30 -14.09 -8.91
N GLY A 47 7.03 -14.31 -7.82
CA GLY A 47 8.43 -13.86 -7.67
C GLY A 47 8.60 -12.44 -7.12
N GLU A 48 7.52 -11.67 -6.96
CA GLU A 48 7.58 -10.30 -6.43
C GLU A 48 7.24 -10.20 -4.95
N VAL A 49 6.68 -11.26 -4.38
CA VAL A 49 6.29 -11.31 -2.98
C VAL A 49 6.72 -12.63 -2.34
N THR A 50 7.05 -12.58 -1.06
CA THR A 50 7.37 -13.76 -0.26
C THR A 50 6.75 -13.57 1.13
N PRO A 51 6.01 -14.57 1.67
CA PRO A 51 5.73 -15.88 1.08
C PRO A 51 4.67 -15.83 -0.04
N ASP A 52 4.60 -16.89 -0.84
CA ASP A 52 3.62 -17.05 -1.94
C ASP A 52 2.16 -16.87 -1.52
N ALA A 53 1.85 -17.05 -0.23
CA ALA A 53 0.52 -16.79 0.31
C ALA A 53 0.02 -15.35 0.09
N ALA A 54 0.92 -14.39 -0.12
CA ALA A 54 0.57 -13.00 -0.40
C ALA A 54 0.35 -12.71 -1.90
N LEU A 55 0.51 -13.70 -2.79
CA LEU A 55 0.30 -13.53 -4.22
C LEU A 55 -1.13 -13.11 -4.54
N GLY A 56 -1.26 -12.11 -5.42
CA GLY A 56 -2.54 -11.51 -5.75
C GLY A 56 -3.07 -10.53 -4.69
N THR A 57 -2.25 -10.13 -3.72
CA THR A 57 -2.48 -8.88 -2.96
C THR A 57 -2.54 -7.73 -3.94
N LYS A 58 -3.51 -6.84 -3.76
CA LYS A 58 -3.65 -5.64 -4.57
C LYS A 58 -3.35 -4.40 -3.76
N VAL A 59 -2.72 -3.41 -4.38
CA VAL A 59 -2.38 -2.12 -3.75
C VAL A 59 -2.63 -0.95 -4.70
N ALA A 60 -2.96 0.21 -4.16
CA ALA A 60 -2.94 1.48 -4.89
C ALA A 60 -2.53 2.61 -3.94
N TYR A 61 -1.68 3.52 -4.42
CA TYR A 61 -1.11 4.61 -3.64
C TYR A 61 -1.63 5.97 -4.11
N PHE A 62 -1.89 6.85 -3.16
CA PHE A 62 -2.33 8.23 -3.40
C PHE A 62 -1.84 9.12 -2.25
N ASN A 63 -1.88 10.43 -2.45
CA ASN A 63 -1.59 11.38 -1.37
C ASN A 63 -2.89 12.02 -0.88
N ASP A 64 -2.97 12.28 0.42
CA ASP A 64 -3.98 13.19 0.95
C ASP A 64 -3.62 14.67 0.64
N PRO A 65 -4.51 15.63 0.95
CA PRO A 65 -4.24 17.05 0.71
C PRO A 65 -3.02 17.62 1.45
N ASP A 66 -2.60 16.98 2.55
CA ASP A 66 -1.42 17.38 3.33
C ASP A 66 -0.12 16.75 2.79
N GLY A 67 -0.23 15.90 1.77
CA GLY A 67 0.90 15.19 1.15
C GLY A 67 1.29 13.91 1.87
N THR A 68 0.47 13.41 2.79
CA THR A 68 0.68 12.10 3.42
C THR A 68 0.46 11.00 2.41
N ASN A 69 1.42 10.08 2.31
CA ASN A 69 1.29 8.92 1.44
C ASN A 69 0.31 7.91 2.06
N LEU A 70 -0.71 7.50 1.30
CA LEU A 70 -1.75 6.57 1.71
C LEU A 70 -1.81 5.40 0.74
N GLU A 71 -2.06 4.21 1.29
CA GLU A 71 -2.23 2.97 0.55
C GLU A 71 -3.63 2.41 0.85
N ILE A 72 -4.37 2.05 -0.20
CA ILE A 72 -5.46 1.07 -0.08
C ILE A 72 -4.91 -0.30 -0.49
N ILE A 73 -5.19 -1.31 0.32
CA ILE A 73 -4.69 -2.67 0.12
C ILE A 73 -5.84 -3.67 0.22
N GLN A 74 -5.94 -4.59 -0.74
CA GLN A 74 -6.74 -5.81 -0.60
C GLN A 74 -5.77 -6.97 -0.31
N PRO A 75 -5.55 -7.28 0.98
CA PRO A 75 -4.48 -8.14 1.39
C PRO A 75 -4.77 -9.63 1.14
N LYS A 76 -3.69 -10.41 0.98
CA LYS A 76 -3.69 -11.87 1.06
C LYS A 76 -2.53 -12.36 1.92
N GLY A 77 -2.62 -13.59 2.42
CA GLY A 77 -1.55 -14.23 3.17
C GLY A 77 -1.13 -13.43 4.39
N GLY A 78 0.17 -13.19 4.57
CA GLY A 78 0.71 -12.47 5.73
C GLY A 78 0.31 -10.99 5.85
N PHE A 79 -0.38 -10.43 4.85
CA PHE A 79 -0.99 -9.10 4.93
C PHE A 79 -2.45 -9.15 5.39
N ALA A 80 -3.09 -10.32 5.36
CA ALA A 80 -4.45 -10.51 5.83
C ALA A 80 -4.41 -10.79 7.33
N ASN A 81 -5.01 -9.89 8.13
CA ASN A 81 -5.11 -10.03 9.58
C ASN A 81 -5.87 -11.29 10.00
#